data_AF-A0A800D940-F1
#
_entry.id   AF-A0A800D940-F1
#
_cell.length_a   1.000
_cell.length_b   1.000
_cell.length_c   1.000
_cell.angle_alpha   90.00
_cell.angle_beta   90.00
_cell.angle_gamma   90.00
#
_symmetry.space_group_name_H-M   'P 1'
#
loop_
_entity.id
_entity.type
_entity.pdbx_description
1 polymer ?
#
loop_
_entity_poly.entity_id
_entity_poly.type
_entity_poly.pdbx_seq_one_letter_code
_entity_poly.pdbx_strand_id
1 'polypeptide(L)'
;MPEFTRPTKVGDWSEAALKVLRERYLVEKDDGELETPEEMCWRVALAIAKAEEKWGRSPEEVHRLAEQFYELMVARKFLPNCVAESTLVAVEGGLRPLASIPVGEIALRIATDEAGNHTATRRYANGPKEVLCIEVEDGYSVLATPDHLFRIVNDEGAYVWRRAGDLKIGDWMALQLNFIEAAPPVRLQTDVAFDNEIGRPRERIRLPGVLTPELAEWLGIYMGDGTSRSTGVRCAFCQADQDVIDRWVDLSQKLFGVSPTRRKVKD
;
A
#
# COMPACT_ATOMS: atom_id res chain seq x y z
N MET A 1 18.59 -8.52 42.72
CA MET A 1 17.79 -8.92 41.54
C MET A 1 18.55 -10.01 40.82
N PRO A 2 17.91 -10.99 40.14
CA PRO A 2 18.64 -11.85 39.23
C PRO A 2 19.36 -10.94 38.23
N GLU A 3 20.66 -11.13 38.09
CA GLU A 3 21.48 -10.32 37.20
C GLU A 3 21.25 -10.85 35.79
N PHE A 4 20.21 -10.32 35.14
CA PHE A 4 19.89 -10.69 33.78
C PHE A 4 20.95 -10.16 32.83
N THR A 5 21.57 -11.06 32.07
CA THR A 5 22.61 -10.71 31.12
C THR A 5 21.99 -10.08 29.87
N ARG A 6 22.64 -9.02 29.36
CA ARG A 6 22.23 -8.35 28.12
C ARG A 6 22.52 -9.27 26.92
N PRO A 7 21.62 -9.35 25.92
CA PRO A 7 21.93 -10.03 24.66
C PRO A 7 23.13 -9.43 23.93
N THR A 8 23.87 -10.25 23.19
CA THR A 8 25.13 -9.85 22.52
C THR A 8 24.94 -8.97 21.28
N LYS A 9 23.72 -8.94 20.72
CA LYS A 9 23.40 -8.14 19.53
C LYS A 9 23.67 -6.67 19.78
N VAL A 10 24.43 -6.03 18.89
CA VAL A 10 24.73 -4.60 18.93
C VAL A 10 23.88 -3.85 17.92
N GLY A 11 23.58 -2.59 18.20
CA GLY A 11 22.87 -1.71 17.26
C GLY A 11 23.82 -1.14 16.21
N ASP A 12 23.24 -0.76 15.08
CA ASP A 12 23.94 0.02 14.05
C ASP A 12 23.56 1.49 14.22
N TRP A 13 24.50 2.30 14.71
CA TRP A 13 24.31 3.69 15.13
C TRP A 13 25.15 4.63 14.28
N SER A 14 24.53 5.65 13.69
CA SER A 14 25.25 6.74 13.01
C SER A 14 25.98 7.63 14.01
N GLU A 15 27.00 8.38 13.56
CA GLU A 15 27.71 9.34 14.42
C GLU A 15 26.78 10.40 15.03
N ALA A 16 25.80 10.87 14.25
CA ALA A 16 24.79 11.82 14.72
C ALA A 16 23.92 11.21 15.83
N ALA A 17 23.49 9.95 15.67
CA ALA A 17 22.73 9.25 16.70
C ALA A 17 23.57 9.08 17.98
N LEU A 18 24.82 8.65 17.85
CA LEU A 18 25.74 8.50 18.99
C LEU A 18 25.94 9.81 19.74
N LYS A 19 26.04 10.94 19.03
CA LYS A 19 26.13 12.27 19.65
C LYS A 19 24.89 12.60 20.48
N VAL A 20 23.70 12.45 19.91
CA VAL A 20 22.43 12.73 20.60
C VAL A 20 22.24 11.82 21.81
N LEU A 21 22.58 10.54 21.68
CA LEU A 21 22.50 9.58 22.79
C LEU A 21 23.38 10.03 23.95
N ARG A 22 24.67 10.34 23.70
CA ARG A 22 25.60 10.81 24.74
C ARG A 22 25.14 12.09 25.42
N GLU A 23 24.61 13.04 24.67
CA GLU A 23 24.22 14.35 25.21
C GLU A 23 22.91 14.32 26.01
N ARG A 24 22.03 13.31 25.81
CA ARG A 24 20.64 13.37 26.31
C ARG A 24 20.13 12.13 27.04
N TYR A 25 20.65 10.94 26.72
CA TYR A 25 20.02 9.68 27.11
C TYR A 25 20.93 8.73 27.88
N LEU A 26 22.23 8.72 27.57
CA LEU A 26 23.19 7.87 28.25
C LEU A 26 23.42 8.40 29.68
N VAL A 27 23.31 7.50 30.65
CA VAL A 27 23.51 7.77 32.08
C VAL A 27 24.94 7.39 32.47
N GLU A 28 25.54 8.16 33.39
CA GLU A 28 26.81 7.79 34.03
C GLU A 28 26.61 6.57 34.95
N LYS A 29 27.48 5.58 34.79
CA LYS A 29 27.58 4.41 35.65
C LYS A 29 28.29 4.78 36.95
N ASP A 30 28.25 3.87 37.93
CA ASP A 30 28.89 4.05 39.24
C ASP A 30 30.43 4.19 39.16
N ASP A 31 31.04 3.72 38.06
CA ASP A 31 32.48 3.85 37.76
C ASP A 31 32.85 5.20 37.12
N GLY A 32 31.87 6.07 36.87
CA GLY A 32 32.03 7.38 36.22
C GLY A 32 32.11 7.32 34.69
N GLU A 33 32.00 6.15 34.07
CA GLU A 33 31.87 6.03 32.62
C GLU A 33 30.41 6.17 32.18
N LEU A 34 30.16 6.73 31.01
CA LEU A 34 28.83 6.71 30.41
C LEU A 34 28.45 5.30 29.97
N GLU A 35 27.18 4.94 30.16
CA GLU A 35 26.63 3.72 29.57
C GLU A 35 26.72 3.78 28.03
N THR A 36 26.84 2.62 27.39
CA THR A 36 26.76 2.44 25.93
C THR A 36 25.31 2.51 25.44
N PRO A 37 25.07 2.79 24.13
CA PRO A 37 23.73 2.68 23.54
C PRO A 37 23.04 1.34 23.81
N GLU A 38 23.80 0.25 23.77
CA GLU A 38 23.30 -1.10 24.07
C GLU A 38 22.90 -1.25 25.54
N GLU A 39 23.71 -0.74 26.47
CA GLU A 39 23.38 -0.76 27.90
C GLU A 39 22.13 0.08 28.19
N MET A 40 22.02 1.25 27.54
CA MET A 40 20.82 2.08 27.60
C MET A 40 19.58 1.34 27.07
N CYS A 41 19.66 0.73 25.89
CA CYS A 41 18.57 -0.07 25.34
C CYS A 41 18.19 -1.23 26.25
N TRP A 42 19.18 -1.89 26.88
CA TRP A 42 18.93 -2.99 27.82
C TRP A 42 18.23 -2.52 29.09
N ARG A 43 18.69 -1.41 29.67
CA ARG A 43 18.07 -0.77 30.83
C ARG A 43 16.61 -0.41 30.56
N VAL A 44 16.33 0.18 29.41
CA VAL A 44 14.97 0.51 28.98
C VAL A 44 14.14 -0.76 28.76
N ALA A 45 14.69 -1.78 28.11
CA ALA A 45 13.99 -3.03 27.83
C ALA A 45 13.57 -3.75 29.12
N LEU A 46 14.48 -3.84 30.08
CA LEU A 46 14.23 -4.38 31.40
C LEU A 46 13.18 -3.55 32.15
N ALA A 47 13.25 -2.22 32.09
CA ALA A 47 12.28 -1.35 32.75
C ALA A 47 10.85 -1.57 32.19
N ILE A 48 10.71 -1.72 30.87
CA ILE A 48 9.43 -2.03 30.23
C ILE A 48 8.95 -3.42 30.65
N ALA A 49 9.79 -4.45 30.52
CA ALA A 49 9.39 -5.83 30.78
C ALA A 49 9.04 -6.09 32.25
N LYS A 50 9.73 -5.43 33.20
CA LYS A 50 9.44 -5.54 34.65
C LYS A 50 8.02 -5.10 35.01
N ALA A 51 7.37 -4.26 34.20
CA ALA A 51 5.98 -3.90 34.44
C ALA A 51 5.05 -5.14 34.44
N GLU A 52 5.43 -6.22 33.76
CA GLU A 52 4.66 -7.47 33.66
C GLU A 52 4.71 -8.33 34.93
N GLU A 53 5.65 -8.09 35.85
CA GLU A 53 5.67 -8.77 37.17
C GLU A 53 4.37 -8.47 37.93
N LYS A 54 3.81 -7.26 37.76
CA LYS A 54 2.53 -6.85 38.35
C LYS A 54 1.34 -7.68 37.86
N TRP A 55 1.50 -8.35 36.72
CA TRP A 55 0.50 -9.22 36.09
C TRP A 55 0.80 -10.70 36.29
N GLY A 56 1.74 -11.04 37.19
CA GLY A 56 2.01 -12.42 37.60
C GLY A 56 2.97 -13.20 36.70
N ARG A 57 3.67 -12.53 35.77
CA ARG A 57 4.70 -13.19 34.96
C ARG A 57 5.92 -13.58 35.79
N SER A 58 6.52 -14.72 35.45
CA SER A 58 7.72 -15.20 36.12
C SER A 58 8.96 -14.36 35.76
N PRO A 59 10.03 -14.38 36.58
CA PRO A 59 11.29 -13.70 36.25
C PRO A 59 11.87 -14.10 34.89
N GLU A 60 11.72 -15.37 34.50
CA GLU A 60 12.19 -15.91 33.22
C GLU A 60 11.36 -15.40 32.03
N GLU A 61 10.06 -15.20 32.22
CA GLU A 61 9.18 -14.61 31.21
C GLU A 61 9.47 -13.11 31.02
N VAL A 62 9.69 -12.40 32.13
CA VAL A 62 10.12 -10.99 32.11
C VAL A 62 11.46 -10.85 31.40
N HIS A 63 12.40 -11.75 31.65
CA HIS A 63 13.70 -11.74 30.97
C HIS A 63 13.54 -11.94 29.46
N ARG A 64 12.79 -12.97 29.02
CA ARG A 64 12.52 -13.19 27.59
C ARG A 64 11.85 -11.99 26.92
N LEU A 65 10.91 -11.34 27.62
CA LEU A 65 10.26 -10.14 27.09
C LEU A 65 11.25 -8.96 26.98
N ALA A 66 12.15 -8.80 27.95
CA ALA A 66 13.20 -7.80 27.89
C ALA A 66 14.14 -8.07 26.70
N GLU A 67 14.51 -9.33 26.42
CA GLU A 67 15.31 -9.68 25.24
C GLU A 67 14.62 -9.28 23.94
N GLN A 68 13.30 -9.51 23.84
CA GLN A 68 12.50 -9.09 22.68
C GLN A 68 12.48 -7.57 22.52
N PHE A 69 12.19 -6.81 23.58
CA PHE A 69 12.20 -5.35 23.53
C PHE A 69 13.58 -4.79 23.20
N TYR A 70 14.62 -5.37 23.79
CA TYR A 70 16.01 -5.02 23.51
C TYR A 70 16.30 -5.19 22.02
N GLU A 71 15.97 -6.36 21.45
CA GLU A 71 16.18 -6.64 20.05
C GLU A 71 15.44 -5.63 19.14
N LEU A 72 14.19 -5.30 19.47
CA LEU A 72 13.41 -4.31 18.71
C LEU A 72 14.06 -2.92 18.75
N MET A 73 14.59 -2.50 19.90
CA MET A 73 15.25 -1.20 20.06
C MET A 73 16.59 -1.12 19.33
N VAL A 74 17.49 -2.08 19.54
CA VAL A 74 18.81 -2.08 18.87
C VAL A 74 18.70 -2.29 17.35
N ALA A 75 17.67 -3.01 16.90
CA ALA A 75 17.36 -3.14 15.48
C ALA A 75 16.62 -1.91 14.90
N ARG A 76 16.36 -0.88 15.71
CA ARG A 76 15.64 0.34 15.31
C ARG A 76 14.27 0.05 14.67
N LYS A 77 13.57 -0.99 15.17
CA LYS A 77 12.21 -1.37 14.73
C LYS A 77 11.12 -0.51 15.38
N PHE A 78 11.47 0.29 16.39
CA PHE A 78 10.58 1.23 17.08
C PHE A 78 10.71 2.68 16.56
N LEU A 79 11.15 2.87 15.31
CA LEU A 79 11.18 4.19 14.68
C LEU A 79 9.85 4.41 13.92
N PRO A 80 9.24 5.61 14.02
CA PRO A 80 8.04 5.95 13.29
C PRO A 80 8.35 6.04 11.78
N ASN A 81 8.34 4.88 11.13
CA ASN A 81 8.44 4.69 9.70
C ASN A 81 7.17 5.22 9.05
N CYS A 82 7.33 6.17 8.11
CA CYS A 82 6.19 6.84 7.49
C CYS A 82 6.37 6.92 5.98
N VAL A 83 5.24 6.92 5.27
CA VAL A 83 5.14 7.39 3.89
C VAL A 83 4.38 8.71 3.87
N ALA A 84 4.51 9.47 2.79
CA ALA A 84 3.75 10.71 2.61
C ALA A 84 2.24 10.45 2.59
N GLU A 85 1.46 11.43 3.03
CA GLU A 85 0.00 11.32 3.10
C GLU A 85 -0.69 11.19 1.73
N SER A 86 -0.02 11.61 0.65
CA SER A 86 -0.47 11.42 -0.73
C SER A 86 -0.38 9.96 -1.20
N THR A 87 0.35 9.11 -0.48
CA THR A 87 0.53 7.69 -0.85
C THR A 87 -0.80 6.98 -0.93
N LEU A 88 -1.05 6.31 -2.06
CA LEU A 88 -2.22 5.47 -2.24
C LEU A 88 -2.02 4.13 -1.52
N VAL A 89 -2.95 3.78 -0.66
CA VAL A 89 -2.96 2.50 0.07
C VAL A 89 -4.14 1.67 -0.40
N ALA A 90 -3.90 0.37 -0.62
CA ALA A 90 -4.97 -0.59 -0.88
C ALA A 90 -5.73 -0.90 0.39
N VAL A 91 -6.98 -0.46 0.41
CA VAL A 91 -7.93 -0.73 1.48
C VAL A 91 -9.13 -1.47 0.92
N GLU A 92 -10.04 -1.91 1.79
CA GLU A 92 -11.35 -2.36 1.36
C GLU A 92 -12.02 -1.33 0.42
N GLY A 93 -12.46 -1.80 -0.74
CA GLY A 93 -13.07 -0.96 -1.76
C GLY A 93 -12.10 -0.20 -2.68
N GLY A 94 -10.80 -0.52 -2.66
CA GLY A 94 -9.83 -0.04 -3.64
C GLY A 94 -8.70 0.82 -3.07
N LEU A 95 -8.06 1.61 -3.92
CA LEU A 95 -6.99 2.52 -3.52
C LEU A 95 -7.56 3.81 -2.93
N ARG A 96 -7.01 4.26 -1.81
CA ARG A 96 -7.31 5.58 -1.23
C ARG A 96 -6.03 6.28 -0.82
N PRO A 97 -5.94 7.62 -0.96
CA PRO A 97 -4.84 8.37 -0.37
C PRO A 97 -4.84 8.19 1.15
N LEU A 98 -3.66 7.99 1.75
CA LEU A 98 -3.49 7.87 3.19
C LEU A 98 -4.08 9.08 3.93
N ALA A 99 -4.02 10.27 3.34
CA ALA A 99 -4.61 11.51 3.84
C ALA A 99 -6.12 11.40 4.12
N SER A 100 -6.86 10.62 3.32
CA SER A 100 -8.32 10.46 3.43
C SER A 100 -8.76 9.55 4.58
N ILE A 101 -7.84 8.77 5.16
CA ILE A 101 -8.13 7.84 6.26
C ILE A 101 -8.05 8.62 7.58
N PRO A 102 -9.02 8.58 8.51
CA PRO A 102 -8.93 9.32 9.77
C PRO A 102 -7.67 8.98 10.60
N VAL A 103 -7.08 9.98 11.25
CA VAL A 103 -5.99 9.76 12.23
C VAL A 103 -6.59 9.26 13.54
N GLY A 104 -5.92 8.31 14.19
CA GLY A 104 -6.40 7.67 15.41
C GLY A 104 -6.88 6.25 15.15
N GLU A 105 -7.84 5.79 15.95
CA GLU A 105 -8.41 4.45 15.84
C GLU A 105 -9.17 4.28 14.52
N ILE A 106 -8.92 3.17 13.84
CA ILE A 106 -9.55 2.78 12.59
C ILE A 106 -9.83 1.27 12.64
N ALA A 107 -10.71 0.80 11.76
CA ALA A 107 -10.90 -0.63 11.52
C ALA A 107 -11.01 -0.82 10.01
N LEU A 108 -9.86 -0.78 9.33
CA LEU A 108 -9.79 -0.85 7.87
C LEU A 108 -9.00 -2.08 7.45
N ARG A 109 -9.58 -2.87 6.55
CA ARG A 109 -8.85 -3.95 5.90
C ARG A 109 -7.85 -3.36 4.91
N ILE A 110 -6.58 -3.74 5.05
CA ILE A 110 -5.46 -3.35 4.18
C ILE A 110 -4.81 -4.60 3.57
N ALA A 111 -4.29 -4.47 2.37
CA ALA A 111 -3.48 -5.52 1.74
C ALA A 111 -2.12 -5.64 2.44
N THR A 112 -1.64 -6.88 2.59
CA THR A 112 -0.32 -7.19 3.16
C THR A 112 0.44 -8.17 2.26
N ASP A 113 1.73 -8.36 2.55
CA ASP A 113 2.62 -9.30 1.85
C ASP A 113 2.36 -10.76 2.21
N GLU A 114 1.91 -11.04 3.45
CA GLU A 114 1.37 -12.35 3.82
C GLU A 114 -0.03 -12.51 3.20
N ALA A 115 -0.28 -13.65 2.54
CA ALA A 115 -1.46 -13.90 1.72
C ALA A 115 -2.79 -13.62 2.46
N GLY A 116 -3.30 -12.39 2.34
CA GLY A 116 -4.52 -11.94 3.00
C GLY A 116 -4.58 -10.44 3.19
N ASN A 117 -5.67 -10.00 3.79
CA ASN A 117 -5.86 -8.63 4.26
C ASN A 117 -5.80 -8.63 5.79
N HIS A 118 -5.19 -7.60 6.36
CA HIS A 118 -5.17 -7.39 7.81
C HIS A 118 -6.01 -6.18 8.18
N THR A 119 -6.60 -6.20 9.38
CA THR A 119 -7.31 -5.03 9.91
C THR A 119 -6.31 -4.08 10.56
N ALA A 120 -6.06 -2.94 9.91
CA ALA A 120 -5.36 -1.83 10.53
C ALA A 120 -6.24 -1.25 11.64
N THR A 121 -5.68 -1.15 12.85
CA THR A 121 -6.37 -0.67 14.05
C THR A 121 -6.12 0.81 14.34
N ARG A 122 -5.06 1.38 13.77
CA ARG A 122 -4.68 2.77 14.02
C ARG A 122 -3.92 3.41 12.86
N ARG A 123 -4.21 4.68 12.59
CA ARG A 123 -3.40 5.58 11.75
C ARG A 123 -2.69 6.59 12.65
N TYR A 124 -1.40 6.79 12.41
CA TYR A 124 -0.58 7.79 13.10
C TYR A 124 -0.29 8.99 12.19
N ALA A 125 -0.31 10.20 12.76
CA ALA A 125 0.20 11.40 12.12
C ALA A 125 1.47 11.83 12.85
N ASN A 126 2.62 11.65 12.20
CA ASN A 126 3.93 11.85 12.82
C ASN A 126 4.56 13.24 12.53
N GLY A 127 3.73 14.19 12.06
CA GLY A 127 4.15 15.54 11.70
C GLY A 127 5.06 15.60 10.45
N PRO A 128 5.51 16.81 10.09
CA PRO A 128 6.47 17.01 9.00
C PRO A 128 7.80 16.32 9.31
N LYS A 129 8.36 15.64 8.32
CA LYS A 129 9.66 14.97 8.39
C LYS A 129 10.39 15.12 7.06
N GLU A 130 11.72 15.04 7.11
CA GLU A 130 12.51 14.83 5.89
C GLU A 130 12.22 13.44 5.31
N VAL A 131 12.09 13.41 3.99
CA VAL A 131 11.74 12.21 3.22
C VAL A 131 12.66 12.07 2.03
N LEU A 132 12.83 10.83 1.58
CA LEU A 132 13.47 10.48 0.33
C LEU A 132 12.38 10.28 -0.72
N CYS A 133 12.62 10.79 -1.93
CA CYS A 133 11.84 10.41 -3.11
C CYS A 133 12.49 9.19 -3.74
N ILE A 134 11.74 8.10 -3.81
CA ILE A 134 12.16 6.86 -4.47
C ILE A 134 11.34 6.77 -5.75
N GLU A 135 12.01 6.74 -6.89
CA GLU A 135 11.41 6.60 -8.21
C GLU A 135 11.99 5.35 -8.87
N VAL A 136 11.13 4.51 -9.42
CA VAL A 136 11.55 3.33 -10.21
C VAL A 136 11.37 3.62 -11.70
N GLU A 137 12.10 2.90 -12.54
CA GLU A 137 12.09 3.07 -14.00
C GLU A 137 10.70 2.91 -14.62
N ASP A 138 9.87 2.03 -14.05
CA ASP A 138 8.48 1.79 -14.48
C ASP A 138 7.50 2.92 -14.11
N GLY A 139 7.98 4.02 -13.50
CA GLY A 139 7.19 5.22 -13.22
C GLY A 139 6.45 5.23 -11.88
N TYR A 140 6.66 4.23 -11.02
CA TYR A 140 6.19 4.30 -9.62
C TYR A 140 7.08 5.23 -8.81
N SER A 141 6.46 6.00 -7.91
CA SER A 141 7.18 6.84 -6.96
C SER A 141 6.57 6.82 -5.58
N VAL A 142 7.41 6.99 -4.56
CA VAL A 142 6.98 7.06 -3.18
C VAL A 142 7.89 7.98 -2.38
N LEU A 143 7.28 8.78 -1.51
CA LEU A 143 7.98 9.63 -0.55
C LEU A 143 7.95 8.94 0.82
N ALA A 144 9.12 8.64 1.37
CA ALA A 144 9.22 7.90 2.62
C ALA A 144 10.33 8.42 3.53
N THR A 145 10.17 8.25 4.85
CA THR A 145 11.25 8.53 5.81
C THR A 145 12.42 7.58 5.59
N PRO A 146 13.69 7.97 5.85
CA PRO A 146 14.86 7.11 5.64
C PRO A 146 14.76 5.72 6.30
N ASP A 147 14.09 5.60 7.45
CA ASP A 147 13.92 4.33 8.16
C ASP A 147 12.78 3.44 7.64
N HIS A 148 11.97 3.92 6.70
CA HIS A 148 10.87 3.15 6.12
C HIS A 148 11.42 1.93 5.37
N LEU A 149 10.85 0.76 5.61
CA LEU A 149 11.31 -0.48 4.99
C LEU A 149 10.56 -0.75 3.69
N PHE A 150 11.31 -1.02 2.63
CA PHE A 150 10.80 -1.54 1.38
C PHE A 150 11.27 -2.96 1.17
N ARG A 151 10.43 -3.75 0.49
CA ARG A 151 10.79 -5.08 0.03
C ARG A 151 11.54 -4.94 -1.29
N ILE A 152 12.71 -5.53 -1.38
CA ILE A 152 13.52 -5.57 -2.60
C ILE A 152 13.84 -7.02 -2.97
N VAL A 153 14.25 -7.24 -4.21
CA VAL A 153 14.84 -8.48 -4.68
C VAL A 153 16.36 -8.28 -4.74
N ASN A 154 17.12 -9.08 -3.99
CA ASN A 154 18.59 -9.02 -4.01
C ASN A 154 19.17 -9.79 -5.20
N ASP A 155 20.51 -9.77 -5.34
CA ASP A 155 21.23 -10.41 -6.45
C ASP A 155 21.04 -11.94 -6.48
N GLU A 156 20.72 -12.56 -5.33
CA GLU A 156 20.37 -13.98 -5.23
C GLU A 156 18.90 -14.28 -5.61
N GLY A 157 18.11 -13.27 -5.98
CA GLY A 157 16.69 -13.40 -6.31
C GLY A 157 15.77 -13.55 -5.09
N ALA A 158 16.28 -13.29 -3.88
CA ALA A 158 15.54 -13.40 -2.63
C ALA A 158 14.90 -12.06 -2.23
N TYR A 159 13.69 -12.15 -1.65
CA TYR A 159 13.02 -11.00 -1.09
C TYR A 159 13.62 -10.62 0.27
N VAL A 160 14.15 -9.40 0.37
CA VAL A 160 14.74 -8.86 1.60
C VAL A 160 14.17 -7.49 1.93
N TRP A 161 14.18 -7.13 3.21
CA TRP A 161 13.79 -5.80 3.67
C TRP A 161 15.00 -4.87 3.67
N ARG A 162 14.85 -3.67 3.10
CA ARG A 162 15.88 -2.63 3.08
C ARG A 162 15.26 -1.30 3.48
N ARG A 163 15.97 -0.48 4.26
CA ARG A 163 15.52 0.88 4.60
C ARG A 163 15.61 1.77 3.37
N ALA A 164 14.70 2.74 3.27
CA ALA A 164 14.69 3.74 2.21
C ALA A 164 16.04 4.46 2.06
N GLY A 165 16.68 4.80 3.18
CA GLY A 165 18.00 5.46 3.20
C GLY A 165 19.17 4.58 2.77
N ASP A 166 18.98 3.26 2.74
CA ASP A 166 20.02 2.29 2.35
C ASP A 166 19.85 1.80 0.90
N LEU A 167 18.79 2.24 0.21
CA LEU A 167 18.54 1.91 -1.18
C LEU A 167 19.62 2.49 -2.09
N LYS A 168 19.94 1.76 -3.15
CA LYS A 168 20.91 2.14 -4.17
C LYS A 168 20.26 2.15 -5.54
N ILE A 169 20.74 3.03 -6.42
CA ILE A 169 20.35 2.99 -7.84
C ILE A 169 20.72 1.62 -8.41
N GLY A 170 19.75 0.97 -9.05
CA GLY A 170 19.87 -0.41 -9.56
C GLY A 170 19.26 -1.48 -8.65
N ASP A 171 18.86 -1.14 -7.42
CA ASP A 171 18.08 -2.07 -6.58
C ASP A 171 16.71 -2.39 -7.23
N TRP A 172 16.32 -3.66 -7.20
CA TRP A 172 15.02 -4.11 -7.71
C TRP A 172 13.97 -4.03 -6.61
N MET A 173 13.00 -3.13 -6.75
CA MET A 173 11.87 -3.03 -5.82
C MET A 173 10.83 -4.12 -6.10
N ALA A 174 10.34 -4.77 -5.04
CA ALA A 174 9.28 -5.76 -5.18
C ALA A 174 7.91 -5.05 -5.30
N LEU A 175 7.15 -5.42 -6.33
CA LEU A 175 5.77 -4.99 -6.52
C LEU A 175 4.82 -6.14 -6.23
N GLN A 176 3.85 -5.91 -5.34
CA GLN A 176 2.78 -6.87 -5.11
C GLN A 176 1.81 -6.82 -6.29
N LEU A 177 1.43 -7.99 -6.81
CA LEU A 177 0.39 -8.12 -7.83
C LEU A 177 -0.93 -8.53 -7.18
N ASN A 178 -2.04 -8.19 -7.81
CA ASN A 178 -3.40 -8.61 -7.41
C ASN A 178 -3.76 -8.28 -5.95
N PHE A 179 -3.27 -7.14 -5.43
CA PHE A 179 -3.44 -6.72 -4.03
C PHE A 179 -4.65 -5.79 -3.81
N ILE A 180 -5.26 -5.29 -4.88
CA ILE A 180 -6.42 -4.41 -4.80
C ILE A 180 -7.68 -5.26 -4.62
N GLU A 181 -8.33 -5.13 -3.46
CA GLU A 181 -9.62 -5.77 -3.23
C GLU A 181 -10.69 -5.14 -4.14
N ALA A 182 -11.51 -5.99 -4.75
CA ALA A 182 -12.58 -5.55 -5.64
C ALA A 182 -13.55 -4.63 -4.89
N ALA A 183 -13.83 -3.46 -5.48
CA ALA A 183 -14.85 -2.57 -4.96
C ALA A 183 -16.25 -3.16 -5.15
N PRO A 184 -17.20 -2.87 -4.25
CA PRO A 184 -18.60 -3.23 -4.49
C PRO A 184 -19.09 -2.61 -5.81
N PRO A 185 -20.01 -3.28 -6.53
CA PRO A 185 -20.49 -2.80 -7.82
C PRO A 185 -21.02 -1.37 -7.75
N VAL A 186 -20.50 -0.49 -8.62
CA VAL A 186 -20.89 0.92 -8.67
C VAL A 186 -22.27 1.05 -9.33
N ARG A 187 -23.24 1.67 -8.65
CA ARG A 187 -24.53 2.01 -9.26
C ARG A 187 -24.36 3.17 -10.25
N LEU A 188 -24.92 3.02 -11.43
CA LEU A 188 -24.87 3.99 -12.51
C LEU A 188 -26.17 4.81 -12.54
N GLN A 189 -26.06 6.10 -12.83
CA GLN A 189 -27.20 6.97 -13.09
C GLN A 189 -27.74 6.69 -14.49
N THR A 190 -28.86 5.96 -14.56
CA THR A 190 -29.49 5.53 -15.82
C THR A 190 -30.85 6.15 -16.06
N ASP A 191 -31.34 6.96 -15.13
CA ASP A 191 -32.58 7.74 -15.17
C ASP A 191 -32.38 9.08 -15.92
N VAL A 192 -31.57 9.06 -16.98
CA VAL A 192 -31.27 10.24 -17.77
C VAL A 192 -32.35 10.40 -18.84
N ALA A 193 -33.13 11.48 -18.76
CA ALA A 193 -34.04 11.86 -19.84
C ALA A 193 -33.23 12.45 -21.00
N PHE A 194 -33.22 11.78 -22.15
CA PHE A 194 -32.66 12.34 -23.37
C PHE A 194 -33.76 13.09 -24.12
N ASP A 195 -33.76 14.41 -24.02
CA ASP A 195 -34.62 15.26 -24.85
C ASP A 195 -33.99 15.33 -26.25
N ASN A 196 -34.54 14.57 -27.20
CA ASN A 196 -34.09 14.61 -28.58
C ASN A 196 -35.22 15.19 -29.44
N GLU A 197 -35.28 16.51 -29.55
CA GLU A 197 -36.25 17.21 -30.41
C GLU A 197 -35.95 17.03 -31.92
N ILE A 198 -34.77 16.52 -32.30
CA ILE A 198 -34.35 16.40 -33.71
C ILE A 198 -33.73 15.03 -33.99
N GLY A 199 -34.39 14.20 -34.82
CA GLY A 199 -33.82 12.96 -35.36
C GLY A 199 -34.82 11.83 -35.60
N ARG A 200 -34.34 10.72 -36.20
CA ARG A 200 -35.11 9.47 -36.32
C ARG A 200 -35.38 8.88 -34.92
N PRO A 201 -36.54 8.23 -34.69
CA PRO A 201 -36.80 7.54 -33.44
C PRO A 201 -35.66 6.56 -33.16
N ARG A 202 -34.96 6.75 -32.04
CA ARG A 202 -33.95 5.79 -31.59
C ARG A 202 -34.66 4.59 -30.98
N GLU A 203 -34.20 3.38 -31.29
CA GLU A 203 -34.64 2.19 -30.58
C GLU A 203 -34.42 2.37 -29.08
N ARG A 204 -35.36 1.88 -28.26
CA ARG A 204 -35.20 1.90 -26.80
C ARG A 204 -34.02 1.01 -26.44
N ILE A 205 -32.94 1.63 -25.98
CA ILE A 205 -31.79 0.92 -25.43
C ILE A 205 -32.03 0.60 -23.96
N ARG A 206 -31.53 -0.55 -23.51
CA ARG A 206 -31.43 -0.86 -22.08
C ARG A 206 -30.18 -0.17 -21.54
N LEU A 207 -30.31 0.58 -20.45
CA LEU A 207 -29.15 1.14 -19.74
C LEU A 207 -28.85 0.28 -18.51
N PRO A 208 -27.64 -0.32 -18.40
CA PRO A 208 -27.28 -1.08 -17.21
C PRO A 208 -27.14 -0.17 -15.99
N GLY A 209 -27.87 -0.46 -14.91
CA GLY A 209 -27.85 0.35 -13.68
C GLY A 209 -26.65 0.12 -12.76
N VAL A 210 -25.73 -0.78 -13.12
CA VAL A 210 -24.57 -1.17 -12.30
C VAL A 210 -23.38 -1.46 -13.20
N LEU A 211 -22.17 -1.11 -12.76
CA LEU A 211 -20.91 -1.50 -13.40
C LEU A 211 -20.59 -2.97 -13.14
N THR A 212 -20.96 -3.85 -14.07
CA THR A 212 -20.59 -5.28 -14.05
C THR A 212 -19.27 -5.52 -14.80
N PRO A 213 -18.60 -6.67 -14.61
CA PRO A 213 -17.41 -7.02 -15.39
C PRO A 213 -17.64 -6.94 -16.91
N GLU A 214 -18.80 -7.39 -17.40
CA GLU A 214 -19.15 -7.31 -18.83
C GLU A 214 -19.30 -5.86 -19.32
N LEU A 215 -19.90 -4.99 -18.50
CA LEU A 215 -19.98 -3.57 -18.83
C LEU A 215 -18.61 -2.89 -18.79
N ALA A 216 -17.77 -3.25 -17.82
CA ALA A 216 -16.40 -2.75 -17.74
C ALA A 216 -15.57 -3.19 -18.95
N GLU A 217 -15.71 -4.44 -19.40
CA GLU A 217 -15.10 -4.96 -20.62
C GLU A 217 -15.56 -4.18 -21.86
N TRP A 218 -16.88 -3.98 -22.00
CA TRP A 218 -17.43 -3.17 -23.09
C TRP A 218 -16.89 -1.73 -23.03
N LEU A 219 -16.88 -1.09 -21.87
CA LEU A 219 -16.33 0.27 -21.74
C LEU A 219 -14.83 0.33 -22.05
N GLY A 220 -14.06 -0.71 -21.69
CA GLY A 220 -12.64 -0.80 -22.01
C GLY A 220 -12.39 -0.85 -23.51
N ILE A 221 -13.12 -1.72 -24.23
CA ILE A 221 -13.06 -1.78 -25.70
C ILE A 221 -13.47 -0.43 -26.31
N TYR A 222 -14.53 0.20 -25.80
CA TYR A 222 -14.96 1.53 -26.24
C TYR A 222 -13.90 2.61 -25.99
N MET A 223 -13.24 2.61 -24.83
CA MET A 223 -12.23 3.60 -24.50
C MET A 223 -10.97 3.45 -25.35
N GLY A 224 -10.60 2.21 -25.71
CA GLY A 224 -9.46 1.94 -26.59
C GLY A 224 -9.71 2.37 -28.03
N ASP A 225 -10.83 1.91 -28.60
CA ASP A 225 -11.05 1.95 -30.06
C ASP A 225 -12.35 2.65 -30.49
N GLY A 226 -13.06 3.25 -29.54
CA GLY A 226 -14.37 3.84 -29.73
C GLY A 226 -14.36 5.32 -30.12
N THR A 227 -15.41 5.72 -30.82
CA THR A 227 -15.74 7.10 -31.16
C THR A 227 -17.21 7.35 -30.94
N SER A 228 -17.54 8.48 -30.33
CA SER A 228 -18.93 8.94 -30.17
C SER A 228 -19.31 9.93 -31.25
N ARG A 229 -20.52 9.79 -31.78
CA ARG A 229 -21.15 10.72 -32.73
C ARG A 229 -22.56 11.05 -32.28
N SER A 230 -23.12 12.12 -32.82
CA SER A 230 -24.54 12.47 -32.62
C SER A 230 -25.52 11.37 -33.07
N THR A 231 -25.06 10.40 -33.88
CA THR A 231 -25.86 9.27 -34.35
C THR A 231 -25.63 7.98 -33.57
N GLY A 232 -24.68 7.94 -32.62
CA GLY A 232 -24.38 6.76 -31.82
C GLY A 232 -22.88 6.53 -31.60
N VAL A 233 -22.55 5.33 -31.12
CA VAL A 233 -21.19 4.88 -30.80
C VAL A 233 -20.66 3.97 -31.91
N ARG A 234 -19.37 4.08 -32.23
CA ARG A 234 -18.66 3.20 -33.17
C ARG A 234 -17.30 2.82 -32.60
N CYS A 235 -16.95 1.53 -32.63
CA CYS A 235 -15.57 1.07 -32.44
C CYS A 235 -14.96 0.64 -33.78
N ALA A 236 -13.65 0.85 -33.94
CA ALA A 236 -12.89 0.42 -35.09
C ALA A 236 -11.94 -0.71 -34.68
N PHE A 237 -11.98 -1.83 -35.39
CA PHE A 237 -11.16 -3.01 -35.08
C PHE A 237 -10.29 -3.35 -36.29
N CYS A 238 -9.12 -3.94 -36.07
CA CYS A 238 -8.36 -4.51 -37.17
C CYS A 238 -9.09 -5.75 -37.70
N GLN A 239 -8.88 -6.08 -38.99
CA GLN A 239 -9.55 -7.23 -39.60
C GLN A 239 -9.16 -8.57 -38.93
N ALA A 240 -7.98 -8.62 -38.29
CA ALA A 240 -7.50 -9.78 -37.56
C ALA A 240 -8.30 -10.06 -36.26
N ASP A 241 -8.95 -9.05 -35.66
CA ASP A 241 -9.56 -9.13 -34.33
C ASP A 241 -11.02 -9.59 -34.39
N GLN A 242 -11.30 -10.67 -35.13
CA GLN A 242 -12.68 -11.16 -35.31
C GLN A 242 -13.33 -11.60 -33.98
N ASP A 243 -12.55 -12.17 -33.08
CA ASP A 243 -12.97 -12.56 -31.74
C ASP A 243 -13.41 -11.35 -30.90
N VAL A 244 -12.66 -10.25 -30.94
CA VAL A 244 -13.01 -8.99 -30.26
C VAL A 244 -14.27 -8.38 -30.87
N ILE A 245 -14.42 -8.40 -32.19
CA ILE A 245 -15.62 -7.93 -32.89
C ILE A 245 -16.86 -8.74 -32.46
N ASP A 246 -16.74 -10.07 -32.42
CA ASP A 246 -17.84 -10.95 -32.01
C ASP A 246 -18.19 -10.74 -30.53
N ARG A 247 -17.18 -10.56 -29.67
CA ARG A 247 -17.37 -10.25 -28.25
C ARG A 247 -18.04 -8.90 -28.04
N TRP A 248 -17.64 -7.87 -28.78
CA TRP A 248 -18.27 -6.55 -28.74
C TRP A 248 -19.75 -6.61 -29.13
N VAL A 249 -20.08 -7.39 -30.17
CA VAL A 249 -21.48 -7.60 -30.61
C VAL A 249 -22.29 -8.32 -29.54
N ASP A 250 -21.76 -9.40 -28.95
CA ASP A 250 -22.39 -10.15 -27.86
C ASP A 250 -22.65 -9.25 -26.64
N LEU A 251 -21.63 -8.50 -26.20
CA LEU A 251 -21.74 -7.56 -25.08
C LEU A 251 -22.76 -6.46 -25.37
N SER A 252 -22.75 -5.89 -26.58
CA SER A 252 -23.71 -4.85 -26.97
C SER A 252 -25.15 -5.34 -26.91
N GLN A 253 -25.39 -6.57 -27.36
CA GLN A 253 -26.72 -7.19 -27.32
C GLN A 253 -27.13 -7.52 -25.88
N LYS A 254 -26.23 -8.08 -25.06
CA LYS A 254 -26.52 -8.46 -23.66
C LYS A 254 -26.79 -7.25 -22.76
N LEU A 255 -25.94 -6.23 -22.85
CA LEU A 255 -25.97 -5.06 -21.97
C LEU A 255 -27.05 -4.07 -22.39
N PHE A 256 -27.13 -3.76 -23.68
CA PHE A 256 -27.96 -2.66 -24.19
C PHE A 256 -29.17 -3.13 -25.01
N GLY A 257 -29.25 -4.42 -25.35
CA GLY A 257 -30.32 -4.95 -26.19
C GLY A 257 -30.19 -4.56 -27.67
N VAL A 258 -29.02 -4.08 -28.09
CA VAL A 258 -28.79 -3.59 -29.47
C VAL A 258 -27.75 -4.43 -30.19
N SER A 259 -28.00 -4.69 -31.47
CA SER A 259 -27.07 -5.37 -32.35
C SER A 259 -26.30 -4.34 -33.20
N PRO A 260 -24.98 -4.21 -33.04
CA PRO A 260 -24.17 -3.28 -33.83
C PRO A 260 -24.16 -3.66 -35.31
N THR A 261 -24.13 -2.66 -36.20
CA THR A 261 -23.94 -2.87 -37.63
C THR A 261 -22.45 -2.96 -37.97
N ARG A 262 -22.05 -4.00 -38.73
CA ARG A 262 -20.65 -4.17 -39.20
C ARG A 262 -20.47 -3.49 -40.56
N ARG A 263 -19.47 -2.62 -40.69
CA ARG A 263 -19.08 -2.00 -41.98
C ARG A 263 -17.59 -2.21 -42.22
N LYS A 264 -17.25 -2.87 -43.33
CA LYS A 264 -15.87 -2.89 -43.84
C LYS A 264 -15.57 -1.53 -44.46
N VAL A 265 -14.56 -0.84 -43.94
CA VAL A 265 -13.98 0.31 -44.63
C VAL A 265 -13.03 -0.28 -45.68
N LYS A 266 -13.24 0.05 -46.95
CA LYS A 266 -12.23 -0.24 -47.98
C LYS A 266 -11.10 0.76 -47.80
N ASP A 267 -9.87 0.28 -47.86
CA ASP A 267 -8.66 1.11 -47.89
C ASP A 267 -8.75 2.20 -48.97
#